data_AF-A0AAU9IDD1-F1
#
_entry.id   AF-A0AAU9IDD1-F1
#
_cell.length_a   1.000
_cell.length_b   1.000
_cell.length_c   1.000
_cell.angle_alpha   90.00
_cell.angle_beta   90.00
_cell.angle_gamma   90.00
#
_symmetry.space_group_name_H-M   'P 1'
#
loop_
_entity.id
_entity.type
_entity.pdbx_description
1 polymer ?
#
loop_
_entity_poly.entity_id
_entity_poly.type
_entity_poly.pdbx_seq_one_letter_code
_entity_poly.pdbx_strand_id
1 'polypeptide(L)'
;MVSSVTTTDFSSEIGFNKFPYLLVKVSEARNLGSFSENCSQFTPYVKISTGSRSYSTIAKNVSNTVHWDETFEISGDSQKPLKCCLMDRDEFDGDIMLAGFAIPRELIKQFIEETTLWIKLEQDLNCGDSFEESQIIKPFCNEIKVEDPDHYSEPIVCLKLTYYGLECLKEYNAEITDYESAVKNNELFTQYTVTVTRRDGFSWKIKFRYSQLDNIRKSLVLQFPELKKLYFPGKTFSLFNLVSLKSQFNEELLQKRKIDMEKFLNYVLKYRYHEKSQEFSEFLNMPAEIK
;
A
#
# COMPACT_ATOMS: atom_id res chain seq x y z
N MET A 1 -18.32 21.58 33.64
CA MET A 1 -18.70 21.38 32.22
C MET A 1 -17.92 20.18 31.74
N VAL A 2 -18.60 19.06 31.49
CA VAL A 2 -17.99 17.79 31.08
C VAL A 2 -17.98 17.78 29.56
N SER A 3 -16.79 17.93 28.97
CA SER A 3 -16.59 17.86 27.53
C SER A 3 -16.79 16.43 27.07
N SER A 4 -17.81 16.20 26.25
CA SER A 4 -18.08 14.92 25.59
C SER A 4 -16.94 14.59 24.64
N VAL A 5 -16.19 13.54 24.96
CA VAL A 5 -15.27 12.89 24.01
C VAL A 5 -16.14 12.18 22.98
N THR A 6 -16.21 12.73 21.77
CA THR A 6 -16.69 12.02 20.59
C THR A 6 -15.71 10.90 20.31
N THR A 7 -16.08 9.68 20.67
CA THR A 7 -15.47 8.46 20.17
C THR A 7 -15.68 8.42 18.67
N THR A 8 -14.62 8.72 17.91
CA THR A 8 -14.55 8.36 16.49
C THR A 8 -14.61 6.84 16.40
N ASP A 9 -15.67 6.34 15.77
CA ASP A 9 -15.86 4.95 15.38
C ASP A 9 -14.70 4.50 14.49
N PHE A 10 -13.67 3.91 15.08
CA PHE A 10 -12.54 3.29 14.37
C PHE A 10 -12.88 1.87 13.85
N SER A 11 -14.13 1.42 13.99
CA SER A 11 -14.51 0.01 13.74
C SER A 11 -15.04 -0.28 12.33
N SER A 12 -15.21 0.73 11.46
CA SER A 12 -15.80 0.54 10.11
C SER A 12 -14.86 0.82 8.93
N GLU A 13 -13.60 1.22 9.15
CA GLU A 13 -12.70 1.69 8.06
C GLU A 13 -11.66 0.68 7.56
N ILE A 14 -11.64 -0.54 8.11
CA ILE A 14 -10.48 -1.44 8.01
C ILE A 14 -10.19 -1.91 6.56
N GLY A 15 -11.16 -1.91 5.63
CA GLY A 15 -10.95 -2.37 4.25
C GLY A 15 -10.89 -1.30 3.14
N PHE A 16 -11.59 -0.17 3.30
CA PHE A 16 -11.90 0.71 2.15
C PHE A 16 -11.31 2.11 2.19
N ASN A 17 -11.14 2.70 3.38
CA ASN A 17 -10.66 4.08 3.49
C ASN A 17 -9.21 4.13 3.95
N LYS A 18 -8.26 3.83 3.04
CA LYS A 18 -6.95 4.45 3.14
C LYS A 18 -6.95 5.70 2.26
N PHE A 19 -6.53 6.82 2.85
CA PHE A 19 -6.19 8.02 2.10
C PHE A 19 -5.02 7.71 1.16
N PRO A 20 -4.91 8.37 -0.01
CA PRO A 20 -3.77 8.21 -0.87
C PRO A 20 -2.47 8.45 -0.12
N TYR A 21 -1.42 7.73 -0.48
CA TYR A 21 -0.12 7.89 0.16
C TYR A 21 1.01 7.57 -0.80
N LEU A 22 2.20 8.02 -0.44
CA LEU A 22 3.45 7.78 -1.13
C LEU A 22 4.34 6.94 -0.22
N LEU A 23 4.83 5.81 -0.71
CA LEU A 23 5.95 5.11 -0.11
C LEU A 23 7.24 5.72 -0.65
N VAL A 24 8.12 6.11 0.27
CA VAL A 24 9.47 6.60 -0.04
C VAL A 24 10.46 5.72 0.67
N LYS A 25 11.23 4.94 -0.09
CA LYS A 25 12.39 4.22 0.42
C LYS A 25 13.66 4.93 0.00
N VAL A 26 14.46 5.33 0.99
CA VAL A 26 15.84 5.75 0.74
C VAL A 26 16.65 4.47 0.66
N SER A 27 17.22 4.17 -0.50
CA SER A 27 17.92 2.90 -0.70
C SER A 27 19.41 3.03 -0.42
N GLU A 28 20.04 4.03 -1.03
CA GLU A 28 21.47 4.24 -0.89
C GLU A 28 21.90 5.65 -1.29
N ALA A 29 23.11 6.02 -0.91
CA ALA A 29 23.84 7.17 -1.43
C ALA A 29 25.25 6.71 -1.79
N ARG A 30 25.81 7.22 -2.89
CA ARG A 30 27.14 6.85 -3.39
C ARG A 30 28.00 8.07 -3.62
N ASN A 31 29.31 7.84 -3.70
CA ASN A 31 30.34 8.84 -4.00
C ASN A 31 30.33 10.03 -3.03
N LEU A 32 30.05 9.79 -1.75
CA LEU A 32 29.97 10.84 -0.73
C LEU A 32 31.34 11.39 -0.30
N GLY A 33 32.45 10.86 -0.83
CA GLY A 33 33.81 11.25 -0.47
C GLY A 33 34.06 12.76 -0.50
N SER A 34 33.57 13.46 -1.53
CA SER A 34 33.71 14.91 -1.67
C SER A 34 32.99 15.73 -0.58
N PHE A 35 31.94 15.17 0.04
CA PHE A 35 31.31 15.79 1.20
C PHE A 35 32.08 15.49 2.48
N SER A 36 32.62 14.27 2.63
CA SER A 36 33.37 13.86 3.82
C SER A 36 34.68 14.64 4.01
N GLU A 37 35.32 15.11 2.94
CA GLU A 37 36.56 15.91 3.01
C GLU A 37 36.36 17.25 3.72
N ASN A 38 35.13 17.77 3.78
CA ASN A 38 34.80 19.06 4.37
C ASN A 38 34.25 18.95 5.80
N CYS A 39 34.10 17.74 6.35
CA CYS A 39 33.49 17.50 7.65
C CYS A 39 34.43 16.73 8.58
N SER A 40 34.65 17.23 9.80
CA SER A 40 35.52 16.55 10.79
C SER A 40 34.93 15.23 11.30
N GLN A 41 33.60 15.10 11.30
CA GLN A 41 32.87 13.88 11.68
C GLN A 41 31.67 13.68 10.74
N PHE A 42 31.92 13.10 9.56
CA PHE A 42 30.88 12.87 8.57
C PHE A 42 29.90 11.78 9.03
N THR A 43 28.67 12.17 9.35
CA THR A 43 27.56 11.30 9.75
C THR A 43 26.34 11.59 8.87
N PRO A 44 26.36 11.13 7.60
CA PRO A 44 25.33 11.49 6.64
C PRO A 44 23.98 10.87 6.99
N TYR A 45 22.91 11.60 6.79
CA TYR A 45 21.56 11.07 6.92
C TYR A 45 20.60 11.75 5.94
N VAL A 46 19.51 11.08 5.59
CA VAL A 46 18.53 11.64 4.66
C VAL A 46 17.30 12.09 5.42
N LYS A 47 16.92 13.35 5.22
CA LYS A 47 15.69 13.95 5.73
C LYS A 47 14.68 14.10 4.61
N ILE A 48 13.55 13.42 4.73
CA ILE A 48 12.42 13.54 3.81
C ILE A 48 11.34 14.37 4.47
N SER A 49 10.81 15.37 3.77
CA SER A 49 9.72 16.19 4.30
C SER A 49 8.64 16.48 3.26
N THR A 50 7.42 16.67 3.76
CA THR A 50 6.32 17.23 2.97
C THR A 50 5.46 18.11 3.87
N GLY A 51 5.26 19.37 3.47
CA GLY A 51 4.59 20.36 4.31
C GLY A 51 5.27 20.47 5.69
N SER A 52 4.51 20.22 6.76
CA SER A 52 5.00 20.24 8.14
C SER A 52 5.53 18.89 8.65
N ARG A 53 5.42 17.81 7.87
CA ARG A 53 5.88 16.49 8.28
C ARG A 53 7.32 16.28 7.81
N SER A 54 8.13 15.72 8.69
CA SER A 54 9.52 15.36 8.42
C SER A 54 9.82 13.97 8.95
N TYR A 55 10.63 13.25 8.20
CA TYR A 55 11.11 11.90 8.46
C TYR A 55 12.62 11.91 8.23
N SER A 56 13.38 11.14 9.00
CA SER A 56 14.83 11.05 8.85
C SER A 56 15.28 9.60 8.93
N THR A 57 16.22 9.22 8.07
CA THR A 57 16.99 7.99 8.24
C THR A 57 18.20 8.27 9.14
N ILE A 58 18.90 7.23 9.60
CA ILE A 58 20.22 7.36 10.21
C ILE A 58 21.13 6.39 9.45
N ALA A 59 22.28 6.84 8.95
CA ALA A 59 23.23 5.94 8.32
C ALA A 59 23.73 4.89 9.32
N LYS A 60 23.69 3.61 8.93
CA LYS A 60 24.25 2.51 9.73
C LYS A 60 25.77 2.46 9.67
N ASN A 61 26.38 2.97 8.60
CA ASN A 61 27.82 3.00 8.41
C ASN A 61 28.23 4.24 7.61
N VAL A 62 29.34 4.85 8.00
CA VAL A 62 29.93 6.00 7.30
C VAL A 62 30.95 5.45 6.32
N SER A 63 30.60 5.47 5.04
CA SER A 63 31.52 5.12 3.97
C SER A 63 31.20 5.94 2.71
N ASN A 64 32.01 5.83 1.67
CA ASN A 64 31.73 6.47 0.38
C ASN A 64 30.37 6.04 -0.21
N THR A 65 29.90 4.85 0.18
CA THR A 65 28.55 4.35 -0.11
C THR A 65 27.81 4.05 1.18
N VAL A 66 26.60 4.59 1.31
CA VAL A 66 25.73 4.38 2.48
C VAL A 66 24.46 3.71 2.01
N HIS A 67 24.01 2.69 2.75
CA HIS A 67 22.77 1.99 2.47
C HIS A 67 21.76 2.20 3.61
N TRP A 68 20.49 2.32 3.23
CA TRP A 68 19.35 2.46 4.13
C TRP A 68 18.29 1.42 3.78
N ASP A 69 17.56 0.96 4.81
CA ASP A 69 16.48 -0.02 4.66
C ASP A 69 15.10 0.59 4.99
N GLU A 70 15.09 1.85 5.40
CA GLU A 70 13.91 2.55 5.88
C GLU A 70 12.97 2.93 4.73
N THR A 71 11.68 2.63 4.92
CA THR A 71 10.59 3.04 4.04
C THR A 71 9.61 3.89 4.82
N PHE A 72 9.28 5.06 4.28
CA PHE A 72 8.36 6.01 4.89
C PHE A 72 7.02 6.01 4.16
N GLU A 73 5.92 5.84 4.90
CA GLU A 73 4.56 6.07 4.40
C GLU A 73 4.20 7.54 4.62
N ILE A 74 4.07 8.28 3.53
CA ILE A 74 3.76 9.71 3.53
C ILE A 74 2.34 9.89 3.01
N SER A 75 1.44 10.41 3.85
CA SER A 75 0.07 10.72 3.42
C SER A 75 0.08 11.69 2.23
N GLY A 76 -0.59 11.30 1.16
CA GLY A 76 -0.64 11.99 -0.13
C GLY A 76 -1.55 13.21 -0.16
N ASP A 77 -2.09 13.61 0.98
CA ASP A 77 -2.99 14.76 1.14
C ASP A 77 -2.22 16.10 1.24
N SER A 78 -0.89 16.06 1.37
CA SER A 78 -0.09 17.29 1.27
C SER A 78 -0.11 17.82 -0.16
N GLN A 79 -0.69 19.01 -0.38
CA GLN A 79 -0.54 19.81 -1.60
C GLN A 79 0.89 20.32 -1.82
N LYS A 80 1.85 19.80 -1.05
CA LYS A 80 3.22 20.26 -0.97
C LYS A 80 4.14 19.29 -1.71
N PRO A 81 5.27 19.77 -2.25
CA PRO A 81 6.27 18.91 -2.88
C PRO A 81 6.90 17.98 -1.83
N LEU A 82 7.38 16.83 -2.29
CA LEU A 82 8.26 15.99 -1.49
C LEU A 82 9.66 16.61 -1.52
N LYS A 83 10.18 17.04 -0.38
CA LYS A 83 11.56 17.49 -0.24
C LYS A 83 12.40 16.35 0.32
N CYS A 84 13.61 16.19 -0.19
CA CYS A 84 14.57 15.24 0.30
C CYS A 84 15.92 15.94 0.40
N CYS A 85 16.50 15.92 1.59
CA CYS A 85 17.76 16.57 1.91
C CYS A 85 18.75 15.52 2.41
N LEU A 86 19.97 15.52 1.87
CA LEU A 86 21.10 14.87 2.52
C LEU A 86 21.66 15.86 3.55
N MET A 87 21.77 15.40 4.77
CA MET A 87 22.24 16.16 5.92
C MET A 87 23.51 15.49 6.46
N ASP A 88 24.36 16.28 7.11
CA ASP A 88 25.40 15.80 7.99
C ASP A 88 25.02 16.15 9.43
N ARG A 89 25.21 15.21 10.34
CA ARG A 89 24.96 15.45 11.76
C ARG A 89 26.23 15.97 12.41
N ASP A 90 26.24 17.25 12.77
CA ASP A 90 27.26 17.80 13.66
C ASP A 90 26.79 17.67 15.12
N GLU A 91 27.63 17.10 15.97
CA GLU A 91 27.34 16.97 17.40
C GLU A 91 27.38 18.33 18.13
N PHE A 92 27.98 19.37 17.53
CA PHE A 92 28.27 20.64 18.20
C PHE A 92 27.55 21.85 17.59
N ASP A 93 27.47 21.98 16.27
CA ASP A 93 26.99 23.20 15.59
C ASP A 93 25.63 23.07 14.86
N GLY A 94 24.97 21.91 14.96
CA GLY A 94 23.67 21.65 14.33
C GLY A 94 23.79 20.93 12.97
N ASP A 95 22.68 20.39 12.48
CA ASP A 95 22.69 19.56 11.28
C ASP A 95 22.97 20.41 10.01
N ILE A 96 24.01 20.06 9.26
CA ILE A 96 24.39 20.77 8.04
C ILE A 96 23.69 20.12 6.85
N MET A 97 22.95 20.90 6.05
CA MET A 97 22.42 20.39 4.79
C MET A 97 23.54 20.33 3.75
N LEU A 98 23.82 19.14 3.23
CA LEU A 98 24.85 18.91 2.20
C LEU A 98 24.30 19.12 0.79
N ALA A 99 23.06 18.65 0.57
CA ALA A 99 22.36 18.77 -0.70
C ALA A 99 20.86 18.55 -0.50
N GLY A 100 20.03 19.05 -1.42
CA GLY A 100 18.59 18.85 -1.37
C GLY A 100 17.93 18.90 -2.74
N PHE A 101 16.80 18.23 -2.86
CA PHE A 101 15.95 18.29 -4.03
C PHE A 101 14.48 18.22 -3.64
N ALA A 102 13.62 18.63 -4.57
CA ALA A 102 12.17 18.58 -4.39
C ALA A 102 11.51 17.92 -5.60
N ILE A 103 10.54 17.04 -5.34
CA ILE A 103 9.70 16.44 -6.36
C ILE A 103 8.33 17.14 -6.31
N PRO A 104 7.92 17.82 -7.40
CA PRO A 104 6.60 18.42 -7.52
C PRO A 104 5.48 17.40 -7.30
N ARG A 105 4.40 17.84 -6.66
CA ARG A 105 3.27 16.98 -6.31
C ARG A 105 2.63 16.33 -7.54
N GLU A 106 2.63 17.05 -8.65
CA GLU A 106 2.08 16.66 -9.95
C GLU A 106 2.84 15.46 -10.55
N LEU A 107 4.16 15.38 -10.31
CA LEU A 107 4.98 14.26 -10.73
C LEU A 107 4.80 13.05 -9.82
N ILE A 108 4.62 13.26 -8.51
CA ILE A 108 4.43 12.17 -7.54
C ILE A 108 3.28 11.24 -7.94
N LYS A 109 2.18 11.80 -8.49
CA LYS A 109 1.00 11.01 -8.89
C LYS A 109 1.28 10.00 -10.00
N GLN A 110 2.39 10.14 -10.72
CA GLN A 110 2.75 9.31 -11.87
C GLN A 110 3.49 8.03 -11.45
N PHE A 111 4.04 7.96 -10.23
CA PHE A 111 4.79 6.80 -9.73
C PHE A 111 3.87 5.67 -9.24
N ILE A 112 2.99 5.17 -10.10
CA ILE A 112 1.99 4.14 -9.74
C ILE A 112 2.64 2.77 -9.47
N GLU A 113 3.81 2.54 -10.05
CA GLU A 113 4.69 1.41 -9.80
C GLU A 113 5.99 1.88 -9.15
N GLU A 114 6.74 0.96 -8.53
CA GLU A 114 8.01 1.29 -7.89
C GLU A 114 8.95 1.94 -8.92
N THR A 115 9.20 3.23 -8.73
CA THR A 115 10.07 4.02 -9.58
C THR A 115 11.36 4.29 -8.83
N THR A 116 12.49 3.87 -9.42
CA THR A 116 13.82 4.15 -8.88
C THR A 116 14.32 5.46 -9.47
N LEU A 117 14.66 6.42 -8.60
CA LEU A 117 15.24 7.70 -8.96
C LEU A 117 16.66 7.80 -8.40
N TRP A 118 17.61 8.02 -9.30
CA TRP A 118 18.98 8.39 -8.97
C TRP A 118 19.11 9.89 -9.09
N ILE A 119 19.50 10.54 -8.01
CA ILE A 119 19.45 11.97 -7.89
C ILE A 119 20.83 12.47 -7.56
N LYS A 120 21.41 13.20 -8.50
CA LYS A 120 22.66 13.92 -8.32
C LYS A 120 22.51 14.95 -7.22
N LEU A 121 23.49 14.96 -6.32
CA LEU A 121 23.60 15.94 -5.26
C LEU A 121 24.54 17.04 -5.74
N GLU A 122 24.00 18.24 -5.89
CA GLU A 122 24.81 19.44 -6.09
C GLU A 122 25.12 20.03 -4.72
N GLN A 123 26.39 20.30 -4.46
CA GLN A 123 26.84 20.92 -3.22
C GLN A 123 26.36 22.38 -3.23
N ASP A 124 25.40 22.71 -2.38
CA ASP A 124 24.99 24.10 -2.19
C ASP A 124 26.00 24.78 -1.27
N LEU A 125 26.81 25.70 -1.82
CA LEU A 125 27.86 26.41 -1.07
C LEU A 125 27.29 27.46 -0.10
N ASN A 126 25.97 27.67 -0.08
CA ASN A 126 25.28 28.56 0.86
C ASN A 126 24.41 27.75 1.85
N CYS A 127 25.04 26.89 2.66
CA CYS A 127 24.39 26.11 3.70
C CYS A 127 23.85 27.01 4.83
N GLY A 128 22.58 27.39 4.75
CA GLY A 128 21.79 27.80 5.91
C GLY A 128 20.69 26.76 6.21
N ASP A 129 20.22 26.71 7.46
CA ASP A 129 19.21 25.75 7.97
C ASP A 129 17.86 25.75 7.24
N SER A 130 17.64 26.68 6.31
CA SER A 130 16.36 26.88 5.63
C SER A 130 16.47 26.59 4.13
N PHE A 131 16.03 25.40 3.71
CA PHE A 131 15.70 25.14 2.30
C PHE A 131 14.42 25.90 1.95
N GLU A 132 14.58 27.14 1.49
CA GLU A 132 13.47 27.96 0.99
C GLU A 132 12.82 27.28 -0.23
N GLU A 133 11.49 27.37 -0.34
CA GLU A 133 10.74 26.89 -1.54
C GLU A 133 11.22 27.58 -2.84
N SER A 134 12.04 28.63 -2.77
CA SER A 134 12.65 29.33 -3.91
C SER A 134 13.79 28.55 -4.59
N GLN A 135 14.41 27.59 -3.90
CA GLN A 135 15.43 26.67 -4.45
C GLN A 135 14.82 25.35 -4.95
N ILE A 136 13.50 25.31 -5.20
CA ILE A 136 12.89 24.25 -5.99
C ILE A 136 13.66 24.17 -7.29
N ILE A 137 14.37 23.05 -7.48
CA ILE A 137 14.98 22.74 -8.77
C ILE A 137 13.85 22.87 -9.79
N LYS A 138 14.02 23.83 -10.72
CA LYS A 138 13.24 23.88 -11.97
C LYS A 138 13.07 22.44 -12.41
N PRO A 139 11.85 22.01 -12.78
CA PRO A 139 11.59 20.61 -13.08
C PRO A 139 12.76 20.09 -13.89
N PHE A 140 13.40 19.02 -13.39
CA PHE A 140 14.29 18.20 -14.20
C PHE A 140 13.42 17.66 -15.35
N CYS A 141 13.16 18.56 -16.30
CA CYS A 141 12.66 18.30 -17.61
C CYS A 141 13.82 17.63 -18.30
N ASN A 142 13.55 16.39 -18.69
CA ASN A 142 14.31 15.67 -19.71
C ASN A 142 15.63 15.10 -19.20
N GLU A 143 15.56 14.14 -18.28
CA GLU A 143 16.01 12.76 -18.53
C GLU A 143 15.88 11.96 -17.24
N ILE A 144 14.70 11.39 -17.01
CA ILE A 144 14.62 10.13 -16.28
C ILE A 144 15.21 9.08 -17.23
N LYS A 145 16.54 9.08 -17.39
CA LYS A 145 17.29 7.98 -18.01
C LYS A 145 18.04 7.26 -16.91
N VAL A 146 17.34 6.26 -16.39
CA VAL A 146 17.92 5.19 -15.57
C VAL A 146 18.70 4.30 -16.52
N GLU A 147 19.96 4.62 -16.81
CA GLU A 147 20.88 3.68 -17.43
C GLU A 147 22.26 3.84 -16.77
N ASP A 148 22.46 3.03 -15.73
CA ASP A 148 23.74 2.68 -15.10
C ASP A 148 24.35 3.63 -14.04
N PRO A 149 24.15 3.35 -12.72
CA PRO A 149 24.77 4.11 -11.64
C PRO A 149 26.30 3.94 -11.54
N ASP A 150 26.89 2.95 -12.22
CA ASP A 150 28.33 2.66 -12.13
C ASP A 150 29.20 3.65 -12.93
N HIS A 151 28.57 4.54 -13.70
CA HIS A 151 29.25 5.58 -14.49
C HIS A 151 29.28 6.95 -13.82
N TYR A 152 28.62 7.13 -12.67
CA TYR A 152 28.61 8.40 -11.96
C TYR A 152 29.83 8.48 -11.04
N SER A 153 30.66 9.50 -11.26
CA SER A 153 31.73 9.91 -10.34
C SER A 153 31.23 10.93 -9.29
N GLU A 154 30.02 11.42 -9.48
CA GLU A 154 29.41 12.48 -8.67
C GLU A 154 28.60 11.90 -7.52
N PRO A 155 28.40 12.64 -6.42
CA PRO A 155 27.58 12.20 -5.31
C PRO A 155 26.11 12.05 -5.74
N ILE A 156 25.50 10.91 -5.41
CA ILE A 156 24.11 10.59 -5.79
C ILE A 156 23.35 9.95 -4.64
N VAL A 157 22.03 10.14 -4.59
CA VAL A 157 21.08 9.43 -3.71
C VAL A 157 20.08 8.64 -4.55
N CYS A 158 19.79 7.43 -4.11
CA CYS A 158 18.78 6.55 -4.69
C CYS A 158 17.52 6.55 -3.84
N LEU A 159 16.41 7.02 -4.43
CA LEU A 159 15.08 6.88 -3.88
C LEU A 159 14.27 5.86 -4.68
N LYS A 160 13.48 5.06 -3.98
CA LYS A 160 12.41 4.24 -4.56
C LYS A 160 11.07 4.79 -4.12
N LEU A 161 10.23 5.12 -5.10
CA LEU A 161 8.95 5.81 -4.89
C LEU A 161 7.80 4.99 -5.45
N THR A 162 6.74 4.83 -4.65
CA THR A 162 5.48 4.21 -5.10
C THR A 162 4.29 4.99 -4.55
N TYR A 163 3.48 5.56 -5.42
CA TYR A 163 2.28 6.32 -5.09
C TYR A 163 1.02 5.46 -5.21
N TYR A 164 0.33 5.29 -4.09
CA TYR A 164 -0.97 4.64 -4.01
C TYR A 164 -2.07 5.70 -4.00
N GLY A 165 -2.59 6.01 -5.20
CA GLY A 165 -3.76 6.87 -5.37
C GLY A 165 -5.07 6.19 -4.99
N LEU A 166 -6.16 6.96 -4.87
CA LEU A 166 -7.51 6.42 -4.57
C LEU A 166 -7.91 5.30 -5.52
N GLU A 167 -7.68 5.48 -6.82
CA GLU A 167 -8.03 4.50 -7.84
C GLU A 167 -7.28 3.19 -7.68
N CYS A 168 -6.00 3.26 -7.28
CA CYS A 168 -5.16 2.10 -6.99
C CYS A 168 -5.63 1.39 -5.70
N LEU A 169 -6.01 2.17 -4.67
CA LEU A 169 -6.50 1.64 -3.40
C LEU A 169 -7.90 1.00 -3.49
N LYS A 170 -8.62 1.22 -4.60
CA LYS A 170 -9.90 0.55 -4.91
C LYS A 170 -9.72 -0.75 -5.69
N GLU A 171 -8.49 -1.13 -6.01
CA GLU A 171 -8.20 -2.39 -6.69
C GLU A 171 -7.96 -3.49 -5.66
N TYR A 172 -8.82 -4.50 -5.71
CA TYR A 172 -8.79 -5.64 -4.80
C TYR A 172 -8.76 -6.95 -5.60
N ASN A 173 -8.12 -7.95 -5.01
CA ASN A 173 -8.17 -9.34 -5.40
C ASN A 173 -8.71 -10.17 -4.23
N ALA A 174 -9.41 -11.25 -4.54
CA ALA A 174 -9.91 -12.20 -3.56
C ALA A 174 -9.37 -13.59 -3.87
N GLU A 175 -8.81 -14.26 -2.87
CA GLU A 175 -8.39 -15.65 -2.95
C GLU A 175 -9.09 -16.42 -1.84
N ILE A 176 -9.85 -17.45 -2.18
CA ILE A 176 -10.36 -18.34 -1.15
C ILE A 176 -9.20 -19.24 -0.77
N THR A 177 -8.65 -19.11 0.43
CA THR A 177 -7.44 -19.86 0.82
C THR A 177 -7.79 -21.22 1.40
N ASP A 178 -8.90 -21.31 2.13
CA ASP A 178 -9.22 -22.48 2.95
C ASP A 178 -10.73 -22.72 3.09
N TYR A 179 -11.10 -23.92 3.56
CA TYR A 179 -12.43 -24.24 4.05
C TYR A 179 -12.38 -25.22 5.22
N GLU A 180 -13.30 -25.06 6.16
CA GLU A 180 -13.42 -25.92 7.33
C GLU A 180 -14.89 -26.28 7.60
N SER A 181 -15.08 -27.37 8.36
CA SER A 181 -16.39 -27.73 8.90
C SER A 181 -16.59 -27.03 10.22
N ALA A 182 -17.69 -26.28 10.36
CA ALA A 182 -18.03 -25.56 11.56
C ALA A 182 -19.42 -25.98 12.06
N VAL A 183 -19.61 -25.96 13.39
CA VAL A 183 -20.89 -26.27 14.05
C VAL A 183 -21.38 -25.02 14.77
N LYS A 184 -22.61 -24.61 14.51
CA LYS A 184 -23.28 -23.51 15.22
C LYS A 184 -24.76 -23.84 15.33
N ASN A 185 -25.33 -23.71 16.53
CA ASN A 185 -26.75 -24.02 16.80
C ASN A 185 -27.14 -25.44 16.35
N ASN A 186 -26.29 -26.44 16.61
CA ASN A 186 -26.45 -27.84 16.18
C ASN A 186 -26.53 -28.07 14.66
N GLU A 187 -26.19 -27.07 13.84
CA GLU A 187 -26.05 -27.23 12.40
C GLU A 187 -24.58 -27.31 12.01
N LEU A 188 -24.23 -28.36 11.26
CA LEU A 188 -22.93 -28.53 10.64
C LEU A 188 -22.93 -27.89 9.24
N PHE A 189 -21.99 -26.99 8.98
CA PHE A 189 -21.86 -26.29 7.69
C PHE A 189 -20.40 -26.12 7.30
N THR A 190 -20.17 -25.89 6.00
CA THR A 190 -18.84 -25.51 5.49
C THR A 190 -18.67 -24.00 5.58
N GLN A 191 -17.54 -23.59 6.12
CA GLN A 191 -17.09 -22.20 6.21
C GLN A 191 -15.85 -22.05 5.35
N TYR A 192 -15.82 -21.02 4.52
CA TYR A 192 -14.73 -20.67 3.63
C TYR A 192 -13.98 -19.48 4.20
N THR A 193 -12.66 -19.46 4.00
CA THR A 193 -11.83 -18.29 4.31
C THR A 193 -11.39 -17.65 3.00
N VAL A 194 -11.78 -16.40 2.77
CA VAL A 194 -11.26 -15.57 1.68
C VAL A 194 -10.25 -14.59 2.23
N THR A 195 -9.08 -14.53 1.60
CA THR A 195 -8.11 -13.47 1.79
C THR A 195 -8.38 -12.41 0.73
N VAL A 196 -8.77 -11.22 1.15
CA VAL A 196 -8.90 -10.05 0.28
C VAL A 196 -7.60 -9.29 0.35
N THR A 197 -7.03 -8.96 -0.81
CA THR A 197 -5.77 -8.22 -0.93
C THR A 197 -6.02 -6.98 -1.75
N ARG A 198 -5.72 -5.81 -1.19
CA ARG A 198 -5.69 -4.54 -1.91
C ARG A 198 -4.35 -4.41 -2.65
N ARG A 199 -4.30 -3.59 -3.70
CA ARG A 199 -3.11 -3.41 -4.55
C ARG A 199 -1.84 -2.96 -3.81
N ASP A 200 -1.97 -2.34 -2.64
CA ASP A 200 -0.83 -2.00 -1.77
C ASP A 200 -0.27 -3.18 -0.96
N GLY A 201 -0.80 -4.39 -1.16
CA GLY A 201 -0.42 -5.58 -0.41
C GLY A 201 -1.11 -5.71 0.94
N PHE A 202 -1.91 -4.71 1.35
CA PHE A 202 -2.73 -4.85 2.55
C PHE A 202 -3.73 -5.97 2.34
N SER A 203 -3.75 -6.94 3.25
CA SER A 203 -4.60 -8.11 3.14
C SER A 203 -5.28 -8.45 4.46
N TRP A 204 -6.49 -8.99 4.35
CA TRP A 204 -7.27 -9.41 5.49
C TRP A 204 -8.12 -10.63 5.16
N LYS A 205 -8.54 -11.36 6.19
CA LYS A 205 -9.30 -12.60 6.04
C LYS A 205 -10.75 -12.41 6.45
N ILE A 206 -11.65 -12.91 5.61
CA ILE A 206 -13.08 -12.97 5.88
C ILE A 206 -13.49 -14.43 5.89
N LYS A 207 -14.20 -14.84 6.94
CA LYS A 207 -14.81 -16.17 7.00
C LYS A 207 -16.30 -16.08 6.65
N PHE A 208 -16.75 -16.91 5.71
CA PHE A 208 -18.13 -16.87 5.23
C PHE A 208 -18.66 -18.25 4.85
N ARG A 209 -19.97 -18.40 4.85
CA ARG A 209 -20.69 -19.58 4.35
C ARG A 209 -21.09 -19.36 2.90
N TYR A 210 -21.20 -20.45 2.14
CA TYR A 210 -21.74 -20.41 0.78
C TYR A 210 -23.05 -19.60 0.67
N SER A 211 -23.98 -19.79 1.63
CA SER A 211 -25.26 -19.09 1.62
C SER A 211 -25.14 -17.58 1.77
N GLN A 212 -24.12 -17.08 2.49
CA GLN A 212 -23.89 -15.64 2.62
C GLN A 212 -23.47 -15.06 1.27
N LEU A 213 -22.52 -15.70 0.58
CA LEU A 213 -22.09 -15.25 -0.74
C LEU A 213 -23.18 -15.38 -1.81
N ASP A 214 -24.01 -16.42 -1.77
CA ASP A 214 -25.16 -16.55 -2.69
C ASP A 214 -26.22 -15.45 -2.45
N ASN A 215 -26.44 -15.02 -1.21
CA ASN A 215 -27.34 -13.90 -0.91
C ASN A 215 -26.80 -12.58 -1.47
N ILE A 216 -25.51 -12.30 -1.23
CA ILE A 216 -24.81 -11.14 -1.82
C ILE A 216 -24.92 -11.18 -3.34
N ARG A 217 -24.69 -12.33 -3.97
CA ARG A 217 -24.85 -12.50 -5.42
C ARG A 217 -26.27 -12.16 -5.87
N LYS A 218 -27.30 -12.67 -5.19
CA LYS A 218 -28.70 -12.37 -5.53
C LYS A 218 -28.98 -10.86 -5.43
N SER A 219 -28.50 -10.21 -4.37
CA SER A 219 -28.61 -8.76 -4.20
C SER A 219 -27.90 -7.99 -5.30
N LEU A 220 -26.67 -8.37 -5.64
CA LEU A 220 -25.92 -7.80 -6.76
C LEU A 220 -26.64 -8.01 -8.09
N VAL A 221 -27.24 -9.18 -8.35
CA VAL A 221 -28.00 -9.44 -9.58
C VAL A 221 -29.28 -8.60 -9.66
N LEU A 222 -29.90 -8.27 -8.53
CA LEU A 222 -31.06 -7.36 -8.51
C LEU A 222 -30.64 -5.93 -8.88
N GLN A 223 -29.46 -5.48 -8.45
CA GLN A 223 -28.92 -4.15 -8.76
C GLN A 223 -28.29 -4.09 -10.15
N PHE A 224 -27.66 -5.18 -10.60
CA PHE A 224 -26.87 -5.31 -11.83
C PHE A 224 -27.28 -6.59 -12.57
N PRO A 225 -28.38 -6.56 -13.36
CA PRO A 225 -28.94 -7.75 -14.01
C PRO A 225 -27.98 -8.52 -14.94
N GLU A 226 -26.96 -7.86 -15.48
CA GLU A 226 -25.89 -8.45 -16.28
C GLU A 226 -25.12 -9.56 -15.55
N LEU A 227 -25.03 -9.49 -14.22
CA LEU A 227 -24.37 -10.49 -13.38
C LEU A 227 -25.11 -11.84 -13.39
N LYS A 228 -26.37 -11.89 -13.82
CA LYS A 228 -27.14 -13.13 -13.96
C LYS A 228 -26.49 -14.11 -14.94
N LYS A 229 -25.70 -13.62 -15.91
CA LYS A 229 -24.99 -14.45 -16.89
C LYS A 229 -23.74 -15.10 -16.33
N LEU A 230 -23.22 -14.62 -15.20
CA LEU A 230 -22.05 -15.21 -14.55
C LEU A 230 -22.42 -16.53 -13.91
N TYR A 231 -21.61 -17.55 -14.18
CA TYR A 231 -21.74 -18.83 -13.52
C TYR A 231 -21.47 -18.66 -12.01
N PHE A 232 -22.30 -19.29 -11.20
CA PHE A 232 -22.11 -19.41 -9.76
C PHE A 232 -22.41 -20.84 -9.35
N PRO A 233 -21.56 -21.48 -8.52
CA PRO A 233 -21.75 -22.89 -8.18
C PRO A 233 -23.07 -23.07 -7.43
N GLY A 234 -23.81 -24.13 -7.73
CA GLY A 234 -25.07 -24.42 -7.03
C GLY A 234 -24.86 -24.88 -5.59
N LYS A 235 -25.88 -24.68 -4.74
CA LYS A 235 -25.91 -25.25 -3.39
C LYS A 235 -26.01 -26.77 -3.51
N THR A 236 -25.22 -27.51 -2.74
CA THR A 236 -25.42 -28.95 -2.59
C THR A 236 -26.66 -29.11 -1.73
N PHE A 237 -27.81 -29.28 -2.35
CA PHE A 237 -29.01 -29.69 -1.64
C PHE A 237 -28.96 -31.21 -1.46
N SER A 238 -29.18 -31.66 -0.22
CA SER A 238 -29.69 -33.00 0.04
C SER A 238 -31.11 -33.04 -0.52
N LEU A 239 -31.27 -33.40 -1.80
CA LEU A 239 -32.59 -33.53 -2.42
C LEU A 239 -33.26 -34.85 -2.07
N PHE A 240 -32.59 -35.75 -1.35
CA PHE A 240 -33.16 -36.97 -0.81
C PHE A 240 -32.45 -37.31 0.50
N ASN A 241 -33.20 -37.79 1.50
CA ASN A 241 -32.75 -38.34 2.80
C ASN A 241 -31.75 -39.51 2.71
N LEU A 242 -31.04 -39.66 1.58
CA LEU A 242 -30.17 -40.79 1.24
C LEU A 242 -28.82 -40.37 0.65
N VAL A 243 -28.55 -39.08 0.44
CA VAL A 243 -27.18 -38.65 0.12
C VAL A 243 -26.44 -38.43 1.45
N SER A 244 -25.62 -39.42 1.83
CA SER A 244 -24.90 -39.40 3.11
C SER A 244 -24.14 -38.07 3.31
N LEU A 245 -23.93 -37.69 4.58
CA LEU A 245 -23.06 -36.58 5.00
C LEU A 245 -21.73 -36.53 4.21
N LYS A 246 -21.23 -37.66 3.69
CA LYS A 246 -20.04 -37.73 2.81
C LYS A 246 -20.14 -36.87 1.54
N SER A 247 -21.33 -36.60 1.01
CA SER A 247 -21.48 -35.79 -0.22
C SER A 247 -21.37 -34.28 0.03
N GLN A 248 -21.83 -33.80 1.18
CA GLN A 248 -21.79 -32.40 1.56
C GLN A 248 -20.36 -31.95 1.91
N PHE A 249 -19.54 -32.88 2.39
CA PHE A 249 -18.12 -32.71 2.71
C PHE A 249 -17.21 -33.43 1.71
N ASN A 250 -17.70 -33.68 0.49
CA ASN A 250 -16.86 -34.22 -0.57
C ASN A 250 -15.81 -33.18 -0.97
N GLU A 251 -14.55 -33.53 -0.79
CA GLU A 251 -13.42 -32.62 -0.98
C GLU A 251 -13.34 -32.06 -2.40
N GLU A 252 -13.54 -32.89 -3.43
CA GLU A 252 -13.54 -32.45 -4.84
C GLU A 252 -14.63 -31.43 -5.12
N LEU A 253 -15.83 -31.64 -4.56
CA LEU A 253 -16.94 -30.69 -4.70
C LEU A 253 -16.68 -29.38 -3.95
N LEU A 254 -16.07 -29.44 -2.76
CA LEU A 254 -15.71 -28.26 -1.99
C LEU A 254 -14.62 -27.44 -2.70
N GLN A 255 -13.62 -28.09 -3.27
CA GLN A 255 -12.56 -27.45 -4.06
C GLN A 255 -13.10 -26.83 -5.35
N LYS A 256 -13.97 -27.54 -6.09
CA LYS A 256 -14.61 -26.98 -7.28
C LYS A 256 -15.44 -25.74 -6.94
N ARG A 257 -16.26 -25.82 -5.89
CA ARG A 257 -17.08 -24.70 -5.42
C ARG A 257 -16.22 -23.51 -4.98
N LYS A 258 -15.11 -23.77 -4.28
CA LYS A 258 -14.12 -22.76 -3.90
C LYS A 258 -13.64 -21.98 -5.14
N ILE A 259 -13.13 -22.66 -6.15
CA ILE A 259 -12.65 -22.04 -7.41
C ILE A 259 -13.74 -21.21 -8.08
N ASP A 260 -14.96 -21.74 -8.15
CA ASP A 260 -16.05 -21.05 -8.85
C ASP A 260 -16.56 -19.82 -8.08
N MET A 261 -16.60 -19.87 -6.75
CA MET A 261 -16.91 -18.69 -5.91
C MET A 261 -15.82 -17.62 -6.00
N GLU A 262 -14.55 -18.02 -6.04
CA GLU A 262 -13.42 -17.10 -6.19
C GLU A 262 -13.47 -16.36 -7.53
N LYS A 263 -13.75 -17.07 -8.63
CA LYS A 263 -13.96 -16.44 -9.95
C LYS A 263 -15.07 -15.39 -9.92
N PHE A 264 -16.18 -15.68 -9.25
CA PHE A 264 -17.26 -14.71 -9.08
C PHE A 264 -16.79 -13.49 -8.28
N LEU A 265 -16.14 -13.68 -7.12
CA LEU A 265 -15.62 -12.58 -6.31
C LEU A 265 -14.68 -11.68 -7.10
N ASN A 266 -13.70 -12.25 -7.80
CA ASN A 266 -12.74 -11.49 -8.60
C ASN A 266 -13.39 -10.78 -9.79
N TYR A 267 -14.43 -11.37 -10.40
CA TYR A 267 -15.21 -10.64 -11.40
C TYR A 267 -15.88 -9.42 -10.78
N VAL A 268 -16.54 -9.57 -9.64
CA VAL A 268 -17.26 -8.47 -8.99
C VAL A 268 -16.30 -7.36 -8.54
N LEU A 269 -15.12 -7.73 -8.04
CA LEU A 269 -14.06 -6.80 -7.67
C LEU A 269 -13.46 -6.08 -8.88
N LYS A 270 -13.16 -6.80 -9.97
CA LYS A 270 -12.61 -6.25 -11.22
C LYS A 270 -13.48 -5.14 -11.82
N TYR A 271 -14.80 -5.28 -11.73
CA TYR A 271 -15.76 -4.29 -12.24
C TYR A 271 -16.27 -3.32 -11.14
N ARG A 272 -15.63 -3.32 -9.97
CA ARG A 272 -15.85 -2.36 -8.88
C ARG A 272 -17.31 -2.25 -8.41
N TYR A 273 -18.05 -3.36 -8.42
CA TYR A 273 -19.42 -3.36 -7.88
C TYR A 273 -19.46 -3.14 -6.36
N HIS A 274 -18.34 -3.34 -5.66
CA HIS A 274 -18.22 -3.01 -4.23
C HIS A 274 -18.40 -1.51 -3.95
N GLU A 275 -18.11 -0.62 -4.91
CA GLU A 275 -18.34 0.83 -4.75
C GLU A 275 -19.83 1.21 -4.84
N LYS A 276 -20.65 0.32 -5.41
CA LYS A 276 -22.08 0.59 -5.69
C LYS A 276 -23.04 -0.24 -4.84
N SER A 277 -22.56 -1.36 -4.28
CA SER A 277 -23.37 -2.25 -3.45
C SER A 277 -22.90 -2.20 -2.00
N GLN A 278 -23.74 -1.61 -1.14
CA GLN A 278 -23.49 -1.54 0.30
C GLN A 278 -23.30 -2.94 0.90
N GLU A 279 -24.15 -3.91 0.54
CA GLU A 279 -24.06 -5.27 1.07
C GLU A 279 -22.74 -5.96 0.69
N PHE A 280 -22.23 -5.74 -0.52
CA PHE A 280 -20.94 -6.32 -0.93
C PHE A 280 -19.76 -5.58 -0.28
N SER A 281 -19.85 -4.26 -0.10
CA SER A 281 -18.87 -3.50 0.69
C SER A 281 -18.83 -3.99 2.15
N GLU A 282 -19.97 -4.18 2.78
CA GLU A 282 -20.07 -4.72 4.15
C GLU A 282 -19.50 -6.14 4.24
N PHE A 283 -19.76 -6.98 3.23
CA PHE A 283 -19.14 -8.30 3.14
C PHE A 283 -17.61 -8.23 3.14
N LEU A 284 -17.04 -7.35 2.32
CA LEU A 284 -15.60 -7.14 2.24
C LEU A 284 -15.02 -6.53 3.52
N ASN A 285 -15.83 -5.91 4.38
CA ASN A 285 -15.44 -5.36 5.69
C ASN A 285 -15.85 -6.22 6.89
N MET A 286 -16.42 -7.41 6.68
CA MET A 286 -16.77 -8.29 7.79
C MET A 286 -15.55 -8.49 8.70
N PRO A 287 -15.74 -8.55 10.04
CA PRO A 287 -14.67 -8.43 11.02
C PRO A 287 -13.49 -9.31 10.63
N ALA A 288 -12.43 -8.62 10.19
CA ALA A 288 -11.21 -9.23 9.73
C ALA A 288 -10.50 -9.86 10.93
N GLU A 289 -10.07 -11.11 10.80
CA GLU A 289 -8.94 -11.57 11.62
C GLU A 289 -7.70 -10.84 11.07
N ILE A 290 -7.35 -9.70 11.69
CA ILE A 290 -6.14 -8.95 11.36
C ILE A 290 -4.94 -9.76 11.87
N LYS A 291 -4.00 -10.07 10.98
CA LYS A 291 -2.71 -10.66 11.35
C LYS A 291 -1.71 -9.58 11.75
#